data_AF-A0A8J3CLP8-F1
#
_entry.id   AF-A0A8J3CLP8-F1
#
_cell.length_a   1.000
_cell.length_b   1.000
_cell.length_c   1.000
_cell.angle_alpha   90.00
_cell.angle_beta   90.00
_cell.angle_gamma   90.00
#
_symmetry.space_group_name_H-M   'P 1'
#
loop_
_entity.id
_entity.type
_entity.pdbx_description
1 polymer ?
#
loop_
_entity_poly.entity_id
_entity_poly.type
_entity_poly.pdbx_seq_one_letter_code
_entity_poly.pdbx_strand_id
1 'polypeptide(L)'
;MGWNDFYQRRGALLAVLEWYARNPGSTIRFDEIPGLHEAYRDREDLLRALHCRWLLLLAPRIELALDAAARHPSLDRVVAVTRAWRELAASEPALRGVLDEYAGVNSQGVCTAWAAEHRLLALAAGLAEPDQAPEEVIRIGAAFLTMVGHQGRGRCVSRRRGLPATLLREGRNLLTRINERMRRRTTKNQCQ
;
A
#
# COMPACT_ATOMS: atom_id res chain seq x y z
N MET A 1 -9.07 -17.43 -27.93
CA MET A 1 -8.74 -15.99 -27.75
C MET A 1 -7.52 -15.68 -28.60
N GLY A 2 -7.64 -14.72 -29.49
CA GLY A 2 -6.52 -14.22 -30.29
C GLY A 2 -5.74 -13.14 -29.53
N TRP A 3 -4.59 -12.73 -30.07
CA TRP A 3 -3.82 -11.59 -29.56
C TRP A 3 -4.65 -10.30 -29.48
N ASN A 4 -5.57 -10.10 -30.42
CA ASN A 4 -6.45 -8.93 -30.46
C ASN A 4 -7.36 -8.87 -29.21
N ASP A 5 -7.98 -9.99 -28.83
CA ASP A 5 -8.85 -10.08 -27.65
C ASP A 5 -8.07 -9.75 -26.37
N PHE A 6 -6.81 -10.19 -26.29
CA PHE A 6 -5.94 -9.89 -25.15
C PHE A 6 -5.67 -8.38 -25.03
N TYR A 7 -5.29 -7.72 -26.14
CA TYR A 7 -5.03 -6.27 -26.13
C TYR A 7 -6.30 -5.46 -25.86
N GLN A 8 -7.44 -5.89 -26.40
CA GLN A 8 -8.73 -5.25 -26.13
C GLN A 8 -9.08 -5.34 -24.64
N ARG A 9 -9.04 -6.53 -24.04
CA ARG A 9 -9.32 -6.71 -22.61
C ARG A 9 -8.36 -5.91 -21.73
N ARG A 10 -7.07 -5.92 -22.06
CA ARG A 10 -6.07 -5.12 -21.36
C ARG A 10 -6.35 -3.61 -21.49
N GLY A 11 -6.70 -3.13 -22.68
CA GLY A 11 -7.03 -1.73 -22.94
C GLY A 11 -8.24 -1.27 -22.12
N ALA A 12 -9.32 -2.06 -22.14
CA ALA A 12 -10.51 -1.77 -21.34
C ALA A 12 -10.22 -1.76 -19.82
N LEU A 13 -9.40 -2.70 -19.33
CA LEU A 13 -8.98 -2.72 -17.93
C LEU A 13 -8.21 -1.45 -17.54
N LEU A 14 -7.30 -0.98 -18.39
CA LEU A 14 -6.56 0.25 -18.14
C LEU A 14 -7.48 1.48 -18.18
N ALA A 15 -8.45 1.52 -19.10
CA ALA A 15 -9.45 2.58 -19.17
C ALA A 15 -10.31 2.66 -17.89
N VAL A 16 -10.66 1.51 -17.30
CA VAL A 16 -11.34 1.46 -15.98
C VAL A 16 -10.50 2.08 -14.88
N LEU A 17 -9.21 1.73 -14.81
CA LEU A 17 -8.31 2.27 -13.80
C LEU A 17 -8.10 3.78 -13.97
N GLU A 18 -7.99 4.26 -15.21
CA GLU A 18 -7.87 5.70 -15.50
C GLU A 18 -9.17 6.45 -15.18
N TRP A 19 -10.33 5.88 -15.50
CA TRP A 19 -11.62 6.45 -15.14
C TRP A 19 -11.79 6.52 -13.61
N TYR A 20 -11.45 5.45 -12.88
CA TYR A 20 -11.55 5.43 -11.43
C TYR A 20 -10.55 6.37 -10.76
N ALA A 21 -9.35 6.52 -11.31
CA ALA A 21 -8.37 7.50 -10.81
C ALA A 21 -8.91 8.94 -10.85
N ARG A 22 -9.75 9.27 -11.84
CA ARG A 22 -10.46 10.56 -11.94
C ARG A 22 -11.71 10.64 -11.07
N ASN A 23 -12.29 9.51 -10.69
CA ASN A 23 -13.54 9.41 -9.94
C ASN A 23 -13.40 8.46 -8.72
N PRO A 24 -12.48 8.74 -7.78
CA PRO A 24 -12.25 7.83 -6.65
C PRO A 24 -13.49 7.69 -5.78
N GLY A 25 -13.79 6.46 -5.34
CA GLY A 25 -15.00 6.14 -4.57
C GLY A 25 -16.30 6.10 -5.37
N SER A 26 -16.23 6.26 -6.70
CA SER A 26 -17.41 6.11 -7.56
C SER A 26 -17.58 4.66 -8.01
N THR A 27 -18.83 4.19 -8.06
CA THR A 27 -19.17 2.89 -8.63
C THR A 27 -18.90 2.91 -10.14
N ILE A 28 -18.20 1.89 -10.66
CA ILE A 28 -17.92 1.74 -12.09
C ILE A 28 -19.23 1.62 -12.88
N ARG A 29 -19.40 2.54 -13.83
CA ARG A 29 -20.52 2.58 -14.77
C ARG A 29 -20.03 2.10 -16.13
N PHE A 30 -20.54 0.95 -16.58
CA PHE A 30 -20.04 0.30 -17.81
C PHE A 30 -20.25 1.17 -19.05
N ASP A 31 -21.33 1.94 -19.09
CA ASP A 31 -21.70 2.79 -20.22
C ASP A 31 -20.79 4.03 -20.37
N GLU A 32 -20.03 4.38 -19.34
CA GLU A 32 -19.15 5.57 -19.34
C GLU A 32 -17.71 5.25 -19.74
N ILE A 33 -17.38 3.96 -19.92
CA ILE A 33 -16.01 3.49 -20.14
C ILE A 33 -15.93 2.81 -21.50
N PRO A 34 -15.20 3.39 -22.47
CA PRO A 34 -15.11 2.84 -23.82
C PRO A 34 -14.58 1.41 -23.85
N GLY A 35 -15.21 0.55 -24.64
CA GLY A 35 -14.74 -0.83 -24.90
C GLY A 35 -15.01 -1.83 -23.78
N LEU A 36 -15.71 -1.43 -22.70
CA LEU A 36 -15.86 -2.26 -21.51
C LEU A 36 -16.86 -3.41 -21.71
N HIS A 37 -18.00 -3.15 -22.36
CA HIS A 37 -19.02 -4.16 -22.67
C HIS A 37 -18.54 -5.20 -23.68
N GLU A 38 -17.66 -4.80 -24.60
CA GLU A 38 -17.06 -5.69 -25.59
C GLU A 38 -15.94 -6.54 -24.97
N ALA A 39 -15.22 -5.98 -24.00
CA ALA A 39 -14.13 -6.67 -23.32
C ALA A 39 -14.58 -7.61 -22.20
N TYR A 40 -15.63 -7.26 -21.46
CA TYR A 40 -16.07 -7.97 -20.26
C TYR A 40 -17.56 -8.25 -20.30
N ARG A 41 -17.92 -9.51 -19.99
CA ARG A 41 -19.33 -9.96 -20.00
C ARG A 41 -20.19 -9.18 -19.01
N ASP A 42 -19.66 -8.97 -17.83
CA ASP A 42 -20.35 -8.38 -16.70
C ASP A 42 -19.34 -7.82 -15.69
N ARG A 43 -19.87 -7.23 -14.62
CA ARG A 43 -19.07 -6.68 -13.53
C ARG A 43 -18.24 -7.73 -12.81
N GLU A 44 -18.72 -8.96 -12.66
CA GLU A 44 -17.96 -10.02 -12.00
C GLU A 44 -16.72 -10.40 -12.81
N ASP A 45 -16.84 -10.52 -14.14
CA ASP A 45 -15.70 -10.80 -15.02
C ASP A 45 -14.64 -9.69 -14.95
N LEU A 46 -15.08 -8.42 -14.90
CA LEU A 46 -14.18 -7.28 -14.70
C LEU A 46 -13.47 -7.32 -13.34
N LEU A 47 -14.22 -7.53 -12.25
CA LEU A 47 -13.64 -7.56 -10.89
C LEU A 47 -12.64 -8.71 -10.74
N ARG A 48 -12.94 -9.87 -11.30
CA ARG A 48 -12.00 -11.00 -11.33
C ARG A 48 -10.72 -10.66 -12.10
N ALA A 49 -10.83 -9.96 -13.23
CA ALA A 49 -9.66 -9.55 -14.00
C ALA A 49 -8.81 -8.50 -13.27
N LEU A 50 -9.44 -7.54 -12.59
CA LEU A 50 -8.74 -6.57 -11.74
C LEU A 50 -8.02 -7.26 -10.58
N HIS A 51 -8.68 -8.21 -9.91
CA HIS A 51 -8.07 -8.95 -8.80
C HIS A 51 -6.94 -9.88 -9.28
N CYS A 52 -7.10 -10.49 -10.45
CA CYS A 52 -6.02 -11.25 -11.10
C CYS A 52 -4.80 -10.36 -11.38
N ARG A 53 -5.00 -9.16 -11.91
CA ARG A 53 -3.91 -8.17 -12.08
C ARG A 53 -3.25 -7.83 -10.74
N TRP A 54 -4.04 -7.61 -9.69
CA TRP A 54 -3.51 -7.34 -8.35
C TRP A 54 -2.59 -8.48 -7.87
N LEU A 55 -3.03 -9.73 -7.95
CA LEU A 55 -2.24 -10.90 -7.55
C LEU A 55 -0.97 -11.06 -8.39
N LEU A 56 -1.05 -10.85 -9.71
CA LEU A 56 0.12 -10.90 -10.61
C LEU A 56 1.17 -9.83 -10.27
N LEU A 57 0.76 -8.69 -9.71
CA LEU A 57 1.68 -7.65 -9.26
C LEU A 57 2.20 -7.90 -7.84
N LEU A 58 1.36 -8.48 -6.96
CA LEU A 58 1.63 -8.67 -5.55
C LEU A 58 2.56 -9.86 -5.26
N ALA A 59 2.28 -11.02 -5.86
CA ALA A 59 3.05 -12.24 -5.61
C ALA A 59 4.56 -12.07 -5.82
N PRO A 60 5.06 -11.57 -6.97
CA PRO A 60 6.50 -11.39 -7.16
C PRO A 60 7.12 -10.35 -6.23
N ARG A 61 6.37 -9.31 -5.83
CA ARG A 61 6.85 -8.31 -4.85
C ARG A 61 7.03 -8.92 -3.47
N ILE A 62 6.09 -9.76 -3.05
CA ILE A 62 6.18 -10.50 -1.80
C ILE A 62 7.37 -11.45 -1.85
N GLU A 63 7.54 -12.22 -2.92
CA GLU A 63 8.67 -13.14 -3.08
C GLU A 63 10.02 -12.43 -2.94
N LEU A 64 10.21 -11.31 -3.63
CA LEU A 64 11.42 -10.49 -3.52
C LEU A 64 11.63 -9.94 -2.10
N ALA A 65 10.57 -9.49 -1.43
CA ALA A 65 10.64 -9.00 -0.07
C ALA A 65 11.02 -10.11 0.93
N LEU A 66 10.50 -11.32 0.74
CA LEU A 66 10.81 -12.50 1.55
C LEU A 66 12.25 -12.95 1.35
N ASP A 67 12.73 -12.99 0.10
CA ASP A 67 14.11 -13.32 -0.23
C ASP A 67 15.10 -12.30 0.38
N ALA A 68 14.76 -11.01 0.36
CA ALA A 68 15.52 -9.98 1.06
C ALA A 68 15.50 -10.15 2.59
N ALA A 69 14.37 -10.56 3.18
CA ALA A 69 14.26 -10.82 4.61
C ALA A 69 15.05 -12.07 5.04
N ALA A 70 15.03 -13.14 4.24
CA ALA A 70 15.78 -14.37 4.51
C ALA A 70 17.30 -14.14 4.59
N ARG A 71 17.83 -13.15 3.84
CA ARG A 71 19.24 -12.74 3.90
C ARG A 71 19.62 -11.90 5.12
N HIS A 72 18.65 -11.38 5.87
CA HIS A 72 18.88 -10.47 6.99
C HIS A 72 18.09 -10.91 8.22
N PRO A 73 18.72 -11.57 9.21
CA PRO A 73 18.04 -12.14 10.38
C PRO A 73 17.23 -11.14 11.23
N SER A 74 17.43 -9.84 11.06
CA SER A 74 16.70 -8.77 11.73
C SER A 74 15.37 -8.40 11.06
N LEU A 75 15.09 -8.89 9.84
CA LEU A 75 13.88 -8.57 9.10
C LEU A 75 12.78 -9.60 9.38
N ASP A 76 11.70 -9.11 10.00
CA ASP A 76 10.49 -9.89 10.25
C ASP A 76 9.71 -10.13 8.95
N ARG A 77 9.35 -11.39 8.70
CA ARG A 77 8.55 -11.85 7.55
C ARG A 77 7.23 -11.12 7.43
N VAL A 78 6.52 -10.93 8.54
CA VAL A 78 5.23 -10.23 8.60
C VAL A 78 5.41 -8.76 8.19
N VAL A 79 6.51 -8.13 8.64
CA VAL A 79 6.84 -6.75 8.27
C VAL A 79 7.19 -6.63 6.79
N ALA A 80 7.95 -7.59 6.24
CA ALA A 80 8.30 -7.62 4.82
C ALA A 80 7.05 -7.73 3.93
N VAL A 81 6.14 -8.67 4.23
CA VAL A 81 4.88 -8.84 3.48
C VAL A 81 3.98 -7.60 3.62
N THR A 82 3.83 -7.08 4.84
CA THR A 82 3.05 -5.85 5.09
C THR A 82 3.56 -4.68 4.26
N ARG A 83 4.88 -4.51 4.18
CA ARG A 83 5.52 -3.46 3.41
C ARG A 83 5.29 -3.63 1.92
N ALA A 84 5.52 -4.84 1.38
CA ALA A 84 5.31 -5.14 -0.03
C ALA A 84 3.86 -4.89 -0.47
N TRP A 85 2.87 -5.31 0.33
CA TRP A 85 1.47 -5.05 0.07
C TRP A 85 1.16 -3.55 0.05
N ARG A 86 1.65 -2.79 1.04
CA ARG A 86 1.43 -1.33 1.12
C ARG A 86 2.11 -0.56 0.00
N GLU A 87 3.33 -0.93 -0.36
CA GLU A 87 4.05 -0.32 -1.48
C GLU A 87 3.31 -0.55 -2.79
N LEU A 88 2.78 -1.76 -3.02
CA LEU A 88 1.94 -2.02 -4.18
C LEU A 88 0.65 -1.17 -4.14
N ALA A 89 -0.05 -1.16 -3.01
CA ALA A 89 -1.27 -0.36 -2.83
C ALA A 89 -1.02 1.14 -3.07
N ALA A 90 0.14 1.65 -2.66
CA ALA A 90 0.54 3.03 -2.91
C ALA A 90 0.92 3.29 -4.38
N SER A 91 1.50 2.31 -5.07
CA SER A 91 1.87 2.42 -6.49
C SER A 91 0.68 2.24 -7.44
N GLU A 92 -0.36 1.51 -7.02
CA GLU A 92 -1.55 1.17 -7.81
C GLU A 92 -2.83 1.58 -7.05
N PRO A 93 -2.99 2.86 -6.65
CA PRO A 93 -4.07 3.30 -5.77
C PRO A 93 -5.45 3.15 -6.40
N ALA A 94 -5.57 3.35 -7.72
CA ALA A 94 -6.83 3.16 -8.44
C ALA A 94 -7.25 1.68 -8.44
N LEU A 95 -6.31 0.77 -8.67
CA LEU A 95 -6.59 -0.68 -8.64
C LEU A 95 -7.03 -1.13 -7.25
N ARG A 96 -6.28 -0.75 -6.21
CA ARG A 96 -6.63 -1.08 -4.82
C ARG A 96 -7.96 -0.47 -4.42
N GLY A 97 -8.21 0.80 -4.77
CA GLY A 97 -9.44 1.51 -4.46
C GLY A 97 -10.67 0.87 -5.11
N VAL A 98 -10.61 0.48 -6.39
CA VAL A 98 -11.69 -0.28 -7.03
C VAL A 98 -11.95 -1.58 -6.26
N LEU A 99 -10.92 -2.36 -5.97
CA LEU A 99 -11.10 -3.64 -5.26
C LEU A 99 -11.71 -3.43 -3.86
N ASP A 100 -11.29 -2.39 -3.13
CA ASP A 100 -11.84 -2.05 -1.81
C ASP A 100 -13.32 -1.66 -1.87
N GLU A 101 -13.73 -0.87 -2.88
CA GLU A 101 -15.13 -0.48 -3.10
C GLU A 101 -16.04 -1.70 -3.29
N TYR A 102 -15.53 -2.75 -3.93
CA TYR A 102 -16.27 -3.98 -4.22
C TYR A 102 -16.01 -5.12 -3.24
N ALA A 103 -15.35 -4.87 -2.10
CA ALA A 103 -15.04 -5.91 -1.11
C ALA A 103 -16.29 -6.58 -0.50
N GLY A 104 -17.44 -5.90 -0.50
CA GLY A 104 -18.72 -6.42 -0.01
C GLY A 104 -19.57 -7.18 -1.04
N VAL A 105 -19.09 -7.32 -2.29
CA VAL A 105 -19.85 -8.03 -3.33
C VAL A 105 -19.74 -9.54 -3.13
N ASN A 106 -20.87 -10.15 -2.78
CA ASN A 106 -20.98 -11.59 -2.53
C ASN A 106 -21.34 -12.37 -3.81
N SER A 107 -20.38 -12.50 -4.72
CA SER A 107 -20.50 -13.41 -5.88
C SER A 107 -19.36 -14.44 -5.88
N GLN A 108 -19.63 -15.65 -6.37
CA GLN A 108 -18.71 -16.78 -6.20
C GLN A 108 -17.33 -16.53 -6.81
N GLY A 109 -17.27 -15.91 -8.00
CA GLY A 109 -16.00 -15.58 -8.65
C GLY A 109 -15.21 -14.52 -7.89
N VAL A 110 -15.88 -13.52 -7.33
CA VAL A 110 -15.24 -12.46 -6.53
C VAL A 110 -14.74 -13.03 -5.20
N CYS A 111 -15.54 -13.85 -4.50
CA CYS A 111 -15.14 -14.53 -3.28
C CYS A 111 -13.91 -15.43 -3.49
N THR A 112 -13.85 -16.13 -4.62
CA THR A 112 -12.69 -16.98 -4.98
C THR A 112 -11.43 -16.15 -5.21
N ALA A 113 -11.56 -15.00 -5.85
CA ALA A 113 -10.43 -14.09 -6.07
C ALA A 113 -9.87 -13.57 -4.73
N TRP A 114 -10.75 -13.08 -3.85
CA TRP A 114 -10.37 -12.65 -2.50
C TRP A 114 -9.75 -13.76 -1.67
N ALA A 115 -10.30 -14.98 -1.73
CA ALA A 115 -9.72 -16.14 -1.05
C ALA A 115 -8.28 -16.41 -1.49
N ALA A 116 -7.95 -16.20 -2.77
CA ALA A 116 -6.59 -16.35 -3.27
C ALA A 116 -5.63 -15.29 -2.69
N GLU A 117 -6.05 -14.01 -2.60
CA GLU A 117 -5.25 -12.97 -1.92
C GLU A 117 -5.04 -13.30 -0.45
N HIS A 118 -6.10 -13.66 0.28
CA HIS A 118 -6.00 -14.01 1.70
C HIS A 118 -5.07 -15.20 1.93
N ARG A 119 -5.21 -16.25 1.12
CA ARG A 119 -4.34 -17.43 1.21
C ARG A 119 -2.87 -17.07 0.95
N LEU A 120 -2.60 -16.28 -0.09
CA LEU A 120 -1.26 -15.79 -0.39
C LEU A 120 -0.67 -15.05 0.80
N LEU A 121 -1.41 -14.11 1.38
CA LEU A 121 -0.92 -13.29 2.49
C LEU A 121 -0.65 -14.10 3.77
N ALA A 122 -1.55 -15.03 4.13
CA ALA A 122 -1.38 -15.86 5.33
C ALA A 122 -0.13 -16.74 5.23
N LEU A 123 0.03 -17.46 4.11
CA LEU A 123 1.16 -18.34 3.87
C LEU A 123 2.47 -17.56 3.71
N ALA A 124 2.42 -16.44 2.98
CA ALA A 124 3.60 -15.61 2.75
C ALA A 124 4.09 -14.91 4.02
N ALA A 125 3.21 -14.57 4.95
CA ALA A 125 3.58 -13.98 6.23
C ALA A 125 4.04 -15.04 7.26
N GLY A 126 3.86 -16.33 6.97
CA GLY A 126 4.13 -17.42 7.92
C GLY A 126 3.12 -17.47 9.08
N LEU A 127 1.91 -16.96 8.85
CA LEU A 127 0.81 -16.98 9.83
C LEU A 127 -0.04 -18.25 9.73
N ALA A 128 0.17 -19.02 8.66
CA ALA A 128 -0.52 -20.27 8.38
C ALA A 128 0.46 -21.25 7.72
N GLU A 129 0.25 -22.53 7.97
CA GLU A 129 1.00 -23.64 7.37
C GLU A 129 0.25 -24.19 6.14
N PRO A 130 0.97 -24.72 5.12
CA PRO A 130 0.34 -25.19 3.88
C PRO A 130 -0.64 -26.35 4.03
N ASP A 131 -0.52 -27.14 5.10
CA ASP A 131 -1.32 -28.33 5.42
C ASP A 131 -2.58 -28.01 6.25
N GLN A 132 -2.73 -26.78 6.73
CA GLN A 132 -3.95 -26.33 7.39
C GLN A 132 -5.15 -26.32 6.45
N ALA A 133 -6.35 -26.42 7.03
CA ALA A 133 -7.60 -26.38 6.29
C ALA A 133 -7.68 -25.07 5.46
N PRO A 134 -8.04 -25.13 4.16
CA PRO A 134 -8.07 -23.95 3.29
C PRO A 134 -8.88 -22.77 3.86
N GLU A 135 -10.02 -23.06 4.49
CA GLU A 135 -10.91 -22.07 5.09
C GLU A 135 -10.25 -21.35 6.27
N GLU A 136 -9.42 -22.06 7.04
CA GLU A 136 -8.65 -21.47 8.13
C GLU A 136 -7.56 -20.54 7.60
N VAL A 137 -6.81 -20.96 6.58
CA VAL A 137 -5.77 -20.14 5.94
C VAL A 137 -6.39 -18.86 5.36
N ILE A 138 -7.54 -18.96 4.69
CA ILE A 138 -8.27 -17.81 4.13
C ILE A 138 -8.71 -16.86 5.25
N ARG A 139 -9.26 -17.37 6.35
CA ARG A 139 -9.70 -16.56 7.50
C ARG A 139 -8.53 -15.82 8.17
N ILE A 140 -7.39 -16.49 8.35
CA ILE A 140 -6.17 -15.86 8.89
C ILE A 140 -5.71 -14.74 7.96
N GLY A 141 -5.70 -14.98 6.65
CA GLY A 141 -5.34 -13.99 5.64
C GLY A 141 -6.25 -12.76 5.62
N ALA A 142 -7.56 -12.96 5.73
CA ALA A 142 -8.54 -11.87 5.81
C ALA A 142 -8.34 -11.02 7.09
N ALA A 143 -8.09 -11.67 8.22
CA ALA A 143 -7.77 -10.99 9.48
C ALA A 143 -6.46 -10.19 9.36
N PHE A 144 -5.44 -10.78 8.74
CA PHE A 144 -4.17 -10.12 8.50
C PHE A 144 -4.32 -8.90 7.58
N LEU A 145 -5.05 -9.01 6.47
CA LEU A 145 -5.33 -7.91 5.55
C LEU A 145 -6.03 -6.73 6.25
N THR A 146 -7.00 -7.04 7.11
CA THR A 146 -7.69 -6.03 7.93
C THR A 146 -6.68 -5.22 8.76
N MET A 147 -5.72 -5.89 9.41
CA MET A 147 -4.65 -5.21 10.17
C MET A 147 -3.71 -4.39 9.28
N VAL A 148 -3.35 -4.92 8.10
CA VAL A 148 -2.47 -4.24 7.14
C VAL A 148 -3.10 -2.93 6.65
N GLY A 149 -4.40 -2.96 6.34
CA GLY A 149 -5.19 -1.83 5.84
C GLY A 149 -5.49 -0.76 6.90
N HIS A 150 -5.85 -1.14 8.13
CA HIS A 150 -6.15 -0.17 9.20
C HIS A 150 -4.92 0.61 9.68
N GLN A 151 -3.75 -0.01 9.71
CA GLN A 151 -2.52 0.63 10.17
C GLN A 151 -2.01 1.76 9.23
N GLY A 152 -2.55 1.87 8.01
CA GLY A 152 -2.29 2.98 7.09
C GLY A 152 -3.24 4.18 7.26
N ARG A 153 -4.42 4.01 7.86
CA ARG A 153 -5.42 5.07 8.05
C ARG A 153 -5.37 5.75 9.43
N GLY A 154 -4.55 5.26 10.35
CA GLY A 154 -4.59 5.74 11.73
C GLY A 154 -3.40 5.33 12.57
N ARG A 155 -2.20 5.84 12.25
CA ARG A 155 -1.21 6.25 13.26
C ARG A 155 -0.46 7.48 12.77
N CYS A 156 -1.21 8.58 12.63
CA CYS A 156 -0.69 9.84 13.15
C CYS A 156 -0.63 9.69 14.69
N VAL A 157 0.30 8.87 15.18
CA VAL A 157 0.76 9.01 16.55
C VAL A 157 1.49 10.34 16.51
N SER A 158 0.77 11.39 16.87
CA SER A 158 1.38 12.59 17.38
C SER A 158 2.28 12.14 18.52
N ARG A 159 3.56 11.89 18.22
CA ARG A 159 4.64 12.02 19.21
C ARG A 159 4.77 13.50 19.55
N ARG A 160 3.70 14.12 20.05
CA ARG A 160 3.83 15.11 21.11
C ARG A 160 4.12 14.32 22.37
N ARG A 161 5.36 13.83 22.50
CA ARG A 161 5.96 13.88 23.82
C ARG A 161 6.09 15.36 24.10
N GLY A 162 5.21 15.87 24.96
CA GLY A 162 5.40 17.18 25.54
C GLY A 162 6.79 17.20 26.16
N LEU A 163 7.74 17.87 25.49
CA LEU A 163 8.89 18.39 26.17
C LEU A 163 8.33 19.35 27.24
N PRO A 164 8.66 19.21 28.53
CA PRO A 164 8.28 20.21 29.50
C PRO A 164 8.85 21.56 29.03
N ALA A 165 8.00 22.58 28.98
CA ALA A 165 8.29 23.93 28.52
C ALA A 165 9.30 24.69 29.42
N THR A 166 10.06 23.99 30.24
CA THR A 166 11.08 24.52 31.16
C THR A 166 12.49 24.50 30.58
N LEU A 167 12.71 23.99 29.36
CA LEU A 167 14.04 23.99 28.71
C LEU A 167 14.15 24.83 27.42
N LEU A 168 13.19 25.73 27.18
CA LEU A 168 13.24 26.72 26.09
C LEU A 168 13.30 28.17 26.60
N ARG A 169 13.90 28.38 27.77
CA ARG A 169 14.25 29.72 28.29
C ARG A 169 15.75 29.95 28.47
N GLU A 170 16.60 28.95 28.28
CA GLU A 170 18.06 29.09 28.43
C GLU A 170 18.87 28.94 27.14
N GLY A 171 18.25 28.49 26.03
CA GLY A 171 18.93 28.37 24.73
C GLY A 171 19.01 29.67 23.90
N ARG A 172 18.43 30.78 24.35
CA ARG A 172 18.38 32.06 23.61
C ARG A 172 19.46 33.07 24.04
N ASN A 173 20.29 32.72 25.03
CA ASN A 173 21.35 33.59 25.57
C ASN A 173 22.79 33.18 25.18
N LEU A 174 22.98 32.08 24.44
CA LEU A 174 24.31 31.60 24.05
C LEU A 174 24.75 32.05 22.64
N LEU A 175 23.83 32.30 21.71
CA LEU A 175 24.17 32.80 20.37
C LEU A 175 24.44 34.31 20.34
N THR A 176 23.86 35.09 21.25
CA THR A 176 24.15 36.53 21.38
C THR A 176 25.55 36.78 21.97
N ARG A 177 26.00 35.92 22.89
CA ARG A 177 27.33 36.03 23.53
C ARG A 177 28.49 35.58 22.63
N ILE A 178 28.27 34.65 21.69
CA ILE A 178 29.29 34.24 20.72
C ILE A 178 29.50 35.33 19.64
N ASN A 179 28.42 36.00 19.22
CA ASN A 179 28.49 37.03 18.18
C ASN A 179 29.12 38.35 18.68
N GLU A 180 28.89 38.74 19.95
CA GLU A 180 29.60 39.88 20.56
C GLU A 180 31.10 39.62 20.81
N ARG A 181 31.49 38.36 21.07
CA ARG A 181 32.90 38.01 21.29
C ARG A 181 33.72 38.00 19.99
N MET A 182 33.08 37.76 18.85
CA MET A 182 33.72 37.86 17.52
C MET A 182 33.83 39.32 17.04
N ARG A 183 32.86 40.19 17.33
CA ARG A 183 32.95 41.63 16.99
C ARG A 183 34.00 42.43 17.77
N ARG A 184 34.37 42.00 18.98
CA ARG A 184 35.42 42.67 19.79
C ARG A 184 36.86 42.21 19.46
N ARG A 185 37.04 41.15 18.68
CA ARG A 185 38.37 40.69 18.21
C ARG A 185 38.80 41.33 16.89
N THR A 186 37.86 41.76 16.05
CA THR A 186 38.17 42.41 14.76
C THR A 186 38.49 43.90 14.88
N THR A 187 38.18 44.55 16.00
CA THR A 187 38.49 45.98 16.25
C THR A 187 39.82 46.22 16.97
N LYS A 188 40.53 45.17 17.42
CA LYS A 188 41.86 45.29 18.05
C LYS A 188 43.05 45.01 17.12
N ASN A 189 42.81 44.57 15.88
CA ASN A 189 43.86 44.25 14.89
C ASN A 189 43.95 45.27 13.73
N GLN A 190 43.49 46.50 13.91
CA GLN A 190 43.60 47.59 12.91
C GLN A 190 44.31 48.87 13.43
N CYS A 191 45.02 48.79 14.55
CA CYS A 191 46.03 49.79 14.94
C CYS A 191 47.31 49.07 15.37
N GLN A 192 48.08 48.58 14.40
CA GLN A 192 49.53 48.47 14.45
C GLN A 192 50.07 48.35 13.04
#